data_AF-A0A830B220-F1
#
_entry.id   AF-A0A830B220-F1
#
_cell.length_a   1.000
_cell.length_b   1.000
_cell.length_c   1.000
_cell.angle_alpha   90.00
_cell.angle_beta   90.00
_cell.angle_gamma   90.00
#
_symmetry.space_group_name_H-M   'P 1'
#
loop_
_entity.id
_entity.type
_entity.pdbx_description
1 polymer ?
#
loop_
_entity_poly.entity_id
_entity_poly.type
_entity_poly.pdbx_seq_one_letter_code
_entity_poly.pdbx_strand_id
1 'polypeptide(L)'
;MDIRGSMFGFLASHPLRPLVSLHHSEAMDPIFPKMTPFEAMEHLFRAVSVDSQRVMQQTVCYDRWFSWTISVSWGYAVQIFQHNVFLPDALRTQETYVPWKRGGGINDWYNVDTLAYHPDPCRRPIVFFMHDVSPRKDGITSTYRMMGSDNCTFDRTSPRKLVETRVFSHKLELDNKQLLAPRRQCCDVLPSKADTVMEIAIRECGDEELIYMH
;
A
#
# COMPACT_ATOMS: atom_id res chain seq x y z
N MET A 1 -13.96 -8.78 -7.66
CA MET A 1 -14.45 -7.57 -8.36
C MET A 1 -14.10 -7.71 -9.84
N ASP A 2 -14.96 -7.27 -10.76
CA ASP A 2 -14.79 -7.57 -12.19
C ASP A 2 -14.10 -6.41 -12.91
N ILE A 3 -12.78 -6.42 -12.91
CA ILE A 3 -11.96 -5.36 -13.53
C ILE A 3 -10.93 -5.95 -14.49
N ARG A 4 -10.39 -5.10 -15.36
CA ARG A 4 -9.29 -5.41 -16.27
C ARG A 4 -8.15 -4.42 -16.10
N GLY A 5 -6.96 -4.81 -16.55
CA GLY A 5 -5.75 -4.00 -16.43
C GLY A 5 -5.16 -4.10 -15.03
N SER A 6 -4.63 -2.98 -14.52
CA SER A 6 -3.86 -2.96 -13.27
C SER A 6 -4.76 -2.80 -12.03
N MET A 7 -4.80 -3.83 -11.18
CA MET A 7 -5.51 -3.79 -9.89
C MET A 7 -4.85 -2.89 -8.84
N PHE A 8 -3.73 -2.24 -9.17
CA PHE A 8 -2.87 -1.57 -8.21
C PHE A 8 -3.63 -0.62 -7.27
N GLY A 9 -4.45 0.28 -7.82
CA GLY A 9 -5.20 1.25 -7.03
C GLY A 9 -6.10 0.59 -5.98
N PHE A 10 -6.78 -0.52 -6.32
CA PHE A 10 -7.63 -1.24 -5.38
C PHE A 10 -6.85 -1.93 -4.28
N LEU A 11 -5.79 -2.66 -4.65
CA LEU A 11 -5.04 -3.44 -3.70
C LEU A 11 -4.22 -2.52 -2.78
N ALA A 12 -3.72 -1.40 -3.29
CA ALA A 12 -2.95 -0.43 -2.51
C ALA A 12 -3.81 0.42 -1.56
N SER A 13 -5.07 0.68 -1.91
CA SER A 13 -6.02 1.42 -1.07
C SER A 13 -7.05 0.50 -0.40
N HIS A 14 -6.77 -0.81 -0.30
CA HIS A 14 -7.74 -1.77 0.20
C HIS A 14 -8.10 -1.45 1.67
N PRO A 15 -9.39 -1.39 2.01
CA PRO A 15 -9.82 -0.99 3.35
C PRO A 15 -9.43 -2.04 4.40
N LEU A 16 -9.76 -1.75 5.66
CA LEU A 16 -9.52 -2.65 6.79
C LEU A 16 -10.31 -3.98 6.73
N ARG A 17 -11.20 -4.12 5.76
CA ARG A 17 -11.97 -5.34 5.59
C ARG A 17 -11.05 -6.41 5.00
N PRO A 18 -11.07 -7.66 5.49
CA PRO A 18 -10.27 -8.73 4.91
C PRO A 18 -10.52 -8.86 3.40
N LEU A 19 -9.44 -9.11 2.64
CA LEU A 19 -9.56 -9.43 1.22
C LEU A 19 -10.21 -10.82 1.07
N VAL A 20 -11.39 -10.87 0.45
CA VAL A 20 -12.18 -12.11 0.37
C VAL A 20 -11.84 -12.92 -0.88
N SER A 21 -11.86 -12.27 -2.05
CA SER A 21 -11.58 -12.96 -3.32
C SER A 21 -10.93 -12.05 -4.35
N LEU A 22 -9.91 -12.60 -5.01
CA LEU A 22 -9.38 -12.11 -6.26
C LEU A 22 -9.74 -13.14 -7.33
N HIS A 23 -10.51 -12.72 -8.33
CA HIS A 23 -10.97 -13.60 -9.39
C HIS A 23 -10.76 -12.91 -10.74
N HIS A 24 -10.56 -13.69 -11.81
CA HIS A 24 -10.09 -13.25 -13.15
C HIS A 24 -8.60 -12.91 -13.29
N SER A 25 -7.71 -13.60 -12.58
CA SER A 25 -6.25 -13.39 -12.67
C SER A 25 -5.70 -13.45 -14.11
N GLU A 26 -6.34 -14.19 -15.01
CA GLU A 26 -5.97 -14.28 -16.44
C GLU A 26 -6.21 -13.00 -17.24
N ALA A 27 -7.11 -12.13 -16.78
CA ALA A 27 -7.50 -10.90 -17.47
C ALA A 27 -6.94 -9.63 -16.80
N MET A 28 -6.06 -9.80 -15.81
CA MET A 28 -5.49 -8.73 -15.00
C MET A 28 -3.96 -8.73 -15.13
N ASP A 29 -3.38 -7.54 -15.07
CA ASP A 29 -1.92 -7.42 -15.04
C ASP A 29 -1.38 -8.10 -13.77
N PRO A 30 -0.17 -8.69 -13.80
CA PRO A 30 0.44 -9.23 -12.59
C PRO A 30 0.49 -8.19 -11.48
N ILE A 31 0.05 -8.56 -10.28
CA ILE A 31 -0.04 -7.63 -9.14
C ILE A 31 1.35 -7.13 -8.70
N PHE A 32 2.39 -7.94 -8.93
CA PHE A 32 3.79 -7.58 -8.76
C PHE A 32 4.48 -7.43 -10.11
N PRO A 33 5.27 -6.37 -10.33
CA PRO A 33 5.96 -6.17 -11.60
C PRO A 33 7.04 -7.23 -11.81
N LYS A 34 7.29 -7.58 -13.09
CA LYS A 34 8.30 -8.57 -13.51
C LYS A 34 8.05 -10.00 -12.97
N MET A 35 6.81 -10.31 -12.59
CA MET A 35 6.36 -11.66 -12.24
C MET A 35 5.24 -12.10 -13.17
N THR A 36 5.11 -13.40 -13.40
CA THR A 36 3.89 -13.97 -13.98
C THR A 36 2.73 -13.92 -12.97
N PRO A 37 1.47 -14.04 -13.40
CA PRO A 37 0.33 -14.05 -12.47
C PRO A 37 0.43 -15.13 -11.39
N PHE A 38 0.95 -16.31 -11.72
CA PHE A 38 1.14 -17.41 -10.77
C PHE A 38 2.22 -17.09 -9.74
N GLU A 39 3.41 -16.68 -10.19
CA GLU A 39 4.51 -16.28 -9.31
C GLU A 39 4.12 -15.12 -8.39
N ALA A 40 3.38 -14.13 -8.92
CA ALA A 40 2.87 -13.02 -8.14
C ALA A 40 1.94 -13.47 -7.01
N MET A 41 1.17 -14.54 -7.25
CA MET A 41 0.28 -15.11 -6.24
C MET A 41 1.07 -15.91 -5.20
N GLU A 42 1.98 -16.79 -5.62
CA GLU A 42 2.89 -17.46 -4.68
C GLU A 42 3.65 -16.46 -3.81
N HIS A 43 4.08 -15.34 -4.40
CA HIS A 43 4.75 -14.25 -3.68
C HIS A 43 3.83 -13.57 -2.66
N LEU A 44 2.59 -13.22 -3.03
CA LEU A 44 1.59 -12.67 -2.10
C LEU A 44 1.33 -13.62 -0.92
N PHE A 45 1.24 -14.93 -1.18
CA PHE A 45 0.98 -15.93 -0.16
C PHE A 45 2.11 -16.05 0.89
N ARG A 46 3.32 -15.55 0.61
CA ARG A 46 4.38 -15.40 1.62
C ARG A 46 4.00 -14.40 2.71
N ALA A 47 3.29 -13.32 2.37
CA ALA A 47 2.78 -12.38 3.36
C ALA A 47 1.56 -12.94 4.09
N VAL A 48 0.65 -13.57 3.35
CA VAL A 48 -0.58 -14.17 3.90
C VAL A 48 -0.26 -15.24 4.95
N SER A 49 0.76 -16.07 4.71
CA SER A 49 1.16 -17.10 5.67
C SER A 49 1.74 -16.54 6.98
N VAL A 50 2.20 -15.29 6.97
CA VAL A 50 2.81 -14.62 8.12
C VAL A 50 1.77 -13.80 8.91
N ASP A 51 0.97 -12.97 8.24
CA ASP A 51 -0.06 -12.13 8.86
C ASP A 51 -1.24 -11.90 7.92
N SER A 52 -2.08 -12.94 7.76
CA SER A 52 -3.26 -12.91 6.88
C SER A 52 -4.28 -11.83 7.22
N GLN A 53 -4.36 -11.41 8.49
CA GLN A 53 -5.33 -10.40 8.92
C GLN A 53 -4.94 -9.00 8.44
N ARG A 54 -3.65 -8.76 8.18
CA ARG A 54 -3.11 -7.45 7.78
C ARG A 54 -2.90 -7.29 6.27
N VAL A 55 -2.85 -8.38 5.51
CA VAL A 55 -2.57 -8.33 4.06
C VAL A 55 -3.49 -7.33 3.35
N MET A 56 -2.87 -6.43 2.59
CA MET A 56 -3.45 -5.32 1.84
C MET A 56 -4.17 -4.25 2.65
N GLN A 57 -4.22 -4.35 3.98
CA GLN A 57 -4.76 -3.24 4.78
C GLN A 57 -3.87 -2.01 4.64
N GLN A 58 -4.49 -0.90 4.26
CA GLN A 58 -3.80 0.36 4.08
C GLN A 58 -3.60 1.10 5.42
N THR A 59 -2.37 1.50 5.70
CA THR A 59 -1.96 2.33 6.86
C THR A 59 -1.28 3.59 6.33
N VAL A 60 -1.55 4.77 6.88
CA VAL A 60 -0.98 6.04 6.41
C VAL A 60 -0.14 6.70 7.50
N CYS A 61 1.10 7.07 7.17
CA CYS A 61 2.03 7.81 8.03
C CYS A 61 2.39 9.15 7.39
N TYR A 62 2.82 10.08 8.22
CA TYR A 62 3.34 11.37 7.80
C TYR A 62 4.77 11.55 8.27
N ASP A 63 5.67 11.79 7.33
CA ASP A 63 7.03 12.19 7.65
C ASP A 63 7.09 13.70 7.92
N ARG A 64 7.43 14.09 9.13
CA ARG A 64 7.46 15.51 9.52
C ARG A 64 8.67 16.26 8.96
N TRP A 65 9.77 15.57 8.65
CA TRP A 65 11.01 16.22 8.22
C TRP A 65 10.94 16.69 6.77
N PHE A 66 10.43 15.84 5.87
CA PHE A 66 10.30 16.14 4.44
C PHE A 66 8.86 16.42 4.01
N SER A 67 7.89 16.38 4.94
CA SER A 67 6.46 16.57 4.64
C SER A 67 5.95 15.55 3.60
N TRP A 68 6.41 14.31 3.70
CA TRP A 68 5.95 13.22 2.85
C TRP A 68 4.75 12.51 3.47
N THR A 69 3.87 12.02 2.62
CA THR A 69 2.81 11.08 3.04
C THR A 69 3.18 9.68 2.58
N ILE A 70 3.11 8.72 3.49
CA ILE A 70 3.45 7.33 3.22
C ILE A 70 2.19 6.50 3.37
N SER A 71 1.78 5.80 2.32
CA SER A 71 0.68 4.84 2.34
C SER A 71 1.25 3.43 2.23
N VAL A 72 1.09 2.65 3.29
CA VAL A 72 1.55 1.26 3.39
C VAL A 72 0.36 0.33 3.20
N SER A 73 0.33 -0.40 2.09
CA SER A 73 -0.52 -1.56 1.90
C SER A 73 0.30 -2.81 2.24
N TRP A 74 0.17 -3.28 3.48
CA TRP A 74 1.07 -4.31 4.01
C TRP A 74 0.99 -5.62 3.21
N GLY A 75 2.14 -6.21 2.90
CA GLY A 75 2.22 -7.41 2.07
C GLY A 75 2.02 -7.17 0.57
N TYR A 76 1.89 -5.91 0.14
CA TYR A 76 1.71 -5.56 -1.27
C TYR A 76 2.63 -4.42 -1.72
N ALA A 77 2.36 -3.18 -1.30
CA ALA A 77 3.06 -2.01 -1.81
C ALA A 77 3.13 -0.86 -0.78
N VAL A 78 4.16 -0.03 -0.90
CA VAL A 78 4.30 1.25 -0.19
C VAL A 78 4.33 2.38 -1.22
N GLN A 79 3.47 3.37 -1.04
CA GLN A 79 3.42 4.58 -1.84
C GLN A 79 3.96 5.76 -1.03
N ILE A 80 4.90 6.51 -1.60
CA ILE A 80 5.44 7.72 -0.97
C ILE A 80 5.09 8.93 -1.83
N PHE A 81 4.24 9.81 -1.28
CA PHE A 81 3.87 11.08 -1.86
C PHE A 81 4.86 12.16 -1.41
N GLN A 82 5.36 12.96 -2.35
CA GLN A 82 6.37 14.00 -2.10
C GLN A 82 5.80 15.26 -1.41
N HIS A 83 4.59 15.17 -0.87
CA HIS A 83 3.88 16.26 -0.21
C HIS A 83 2.88 15.69 0.81
N ASN A 84 2.36 16.58 1.66
CA ASN A 84 1.28 16.25 2.58
C ASN A 84 -0.02 16.03 1.80
N VAL A 85 -0.60 14.84 1.95
CA VAL A 85 -1.89 14.44 1.38
C VAL A 85 -2.82 14.19 2.55
N PHE A 86 -3.99 14.82 2.58
CA PHE A 86 -4.93 14.57 3.68
C PHE A 86 -5.37 13.11 3.68
N LEU A 87 -5.62 12.57 4.88
CA LEU A 87 -6.05 11.17 5.02
C LEU A 87 -7.20 10.81 4.07
N PRO A 88 -8.32 11.56 3.98
CA PRO A 88 -9.41 11.22 3.06
C PRO A 88 -8.93 11.03 1.62
N ASP A 89 -8.02 11.87 1.13
CA ASP A 89 -7.49 11.76 -0.24
C ASP A 89 -6.51 10.59 -0.38
N ALA A 90 -5.69 10.30 0.64
CA ALA A 90 -4.78 9.17 0.64
C ALA A 90 -5.52 7.81 0.63
N LEU A 91 -6.77 7.78 1.12
CA LEU A 91 -7.62 6.58 1.12
C LEU A 91 -8.33 6.32 -0.21
N ARG A 92 -8.34 7.28 -1.13
CA ARG A 92 -9.05 7.14 -2.41
C ARG A 92 -8.35 6.16 -3.33
N THR A 93 -9.16 5.39 -4.06
CA THR A 93 -8.67 4.37 -4.98
C THR A 93 -8.18 5.01 -6.27
N GLN A 94 -6.91 4.78 -6.63
CA GLN A 94 -6.38 5.28 -7.89
C GLN A 94 -6.99 4.56 -9.10
N GLU A 95 -7.37 5.31 -10.13
CA GLU A 95 -7.98 4.78 -11.36
C GLU A 95 -6.94 4.09 -12.27
N THR A 96 -6.37 2.96 -11.83
CA THR A 96 -5.38 2.17 -12.59
C THR A 96 -5.99 1.02 -13.39
N TYR A 97 -7.29 0.80 -13.26
CA TYR A 97 -8.04 -0.32 -13.81
C TYR A 97 -9.18 0.18 -14.69
N VAL A 98 -9.75 -0.73 -15.48
CA VAL A 98 -10.97 -0.45 -16.25
C VAL A 98 -12.10 -1.43 -15.85
N PRO A 99 -13.37 -0.99 -15.87
CA PRO A 99 -14.50 -1.89 -15.66
C PRO A 99 -14.49 -3.06 -16.66
N TRP A 100 -14.97 -4.24 -16.24
CA TRP A 100 -15.12 -5.39 -17.12
C TRP A 100 -16.09 -5.11 -18.29
N LYS A 101 -17.21 -4.46 -17.99
CA LYS A 101 -18.21 -4.05 -18.98
C LYS A 101 -17.74 -2.81 -19.73
N ARG A 102 -17.88 -2.83 -21.06
CA ARG A 102 -17.53 -1.69 -21.91
C ARG A 102 -18.63 -0.62 -21.84
N GLY A 103 -18.21 0.64 -21.67
CA GLY A 103 -19.10 1.81 -21.60
C GLY A 103 -19.43 2.23 -20.16
N GLY A 104 -19.35 3.53 -19.89
CA GLY A 104 -19.51 4.13 -18.56
C GLY A 104 -18.19 4.40 -17.84
N GLY A 105 -18.21 5.36 -16.93
CA GLY A 105 -17.12 5.64 -15.98
C GLY A 105 -17.07 4.59 -14.87
N ILE A 106 -16.01 4.61 -14.07
CA ILE A 106 -15.85 3.59 -13.02
C ILE A 106 -16.94 3.66 -11.94
N ASN A 107 -17.37 4.88 -11.63
CA ASN A 107 -18.42 5.17 -10.65
C ASN A 107 -19.82 4.77 -11.13
N ASP A 108 -19.99 4.44 -12.43
CA ASP A 108 -21.26 3.94 -12.95
C ASP A 108 -21.49 2.46 -12.56
N TRP A 109 -20.40 1.74 -12.26
CA TRP A 109 -20.44 0.30 -11.97
C TRP A 109 -20.04 -0.03 -10.53
N TYR A 110 -19.25 0.82 -9.88
CA TYR A 110 -18.72 0.57 -8.54
C TYR A 110 -18.89 1.79 -7.63
N ASN A 111 -19.32 1.54 -6.40
CA ASN A 111 -19.40 2.59 -5.37
C ASN A 111 -18.06 2.70 -4.63
N VAL A 112 -17.08 3.27 -5.31
CA VAL A 112 -15.70 3.43 -4.82
C VAL A 112 -15.33 4.89 -5.00
N ASP A 113 -14.78 5.53 -3.97
CA ASP A 113 -14.26 6.88 -4.13
C ASP A 113 -12.91 6.81 -4.87
N THR A 114 -12.91 7.31 -6.11
CA THR A 114 -11.76 7.20 -7.01
C THR A 114 -11.00 8.50 -7.14
N LEU A 115 -9.67 8.39 -7.29
CA LEU A 115 -8.78 9.51 -7.61
C LEU A 115 -8.15 9.27 -8.98
N ALA A 116 -8.26 10.27 -9.86
CA ALA A 116 -7.69 10.20 -11.20
C ALA A 116 -6.19 9.90 -11.16
N TYR A 117 -5.74 8.96 -11.99
CA TYR A 117 -4.34 8.60 -12.07
C TYR A 117 -3.56 9.66 -12.88
N HIS A 118 -2.64 10.38 -12.22
CA HIS A 118 -1.95 11.52 -12.83
C HIS A 118 -1.21 11.08 -14.12
N PRO A 119 -1.31 11.78 -15.26
CA PRO A 119 -0.70 11.33 -16.51
C PRO A 119 0.83 11.37 -16.50
N ASP A 120 1.42 12.38 -15.85
CA ASP A 120 2.88 12.50 -15.66
C ASP A 120 3.37 11.54 -14.54
N PRO A 121 4.23 10.56 -14.84
CA PRO A 121 4.82 9.65 -13.85
C PRO A 121 5.64 10.35 -12.77
N CYS A 122 6.26 11.49 -13.08
CA CYS A 122 7.11 12.20 -12.13
C CYS A 122 6.32 12.84 -10.97
N ARG A 123 5.05 13.16 -11.23
CA ARG A 123 4.10 13.67 -10.23
C ARG A 123 3.35 12.59 -9.46
N ARG A 124 3.49 11.32 -9.84
CA ARG A 124 2.89 10.19 -9.12
C ARG A 124 3.66 9.91 -7.82
N PRO A 125 2.99 9.32 -6.81
CA PRO A 125 3.70 8.75 -5.68
C PRO A 125 4.65 7.66 -6.17
N ILE A 126 5.77 7.53 -5.47
CA ILE A 126 6.77 6.52 -5.74
C ILE A 126 6.30 5.22 -5.13
N VAL A 127 6.38 4.13 -5.88
CA VAL A 127 5.85 2.82 -5.46
C VAL A 127 6.99 1.84 -5.20
N PHE A 128 6.99 1.26 -4.01
CA PHE A 128 7.85 0.14 -3.63
C PHE A 128 6.98 -1.10 -3.46
N PHE A 129 7.30 -2.19 -4.15
CA PHE A 129 6.55 -3.43 -4.07
C PHE A 129 7.20 -4.38 -3.06
N MET A 130 6.39 -5.20 -2.39
CA MET A 130 6.87 -6.19 -1.45
C MET A 130 7.94 -7.08 -2.11
N HIS A 131 9.11 -7.13 -1.49
CA HIS A 131 10.22 -7.97 -1.91
C HIS A 131 10.36 -9.21 -1.03
N ASP A 132 10.20 -9.07 0.29
CA ASP A 132 10.31 -10.19 1.23
C ASP A 132 9.60 -9.89 2.55
N VAL A 133 9.20 -10.95 3.26
CA VAL A 133 8.57 -10.88 4.59
C VAL A 133 9.23 -11.91 5.50
N SER A 134 9.73 -11.47 6.65
CA SER A 134 10.41 -12.32 7.61
C SER A 134 9.87 -12.11 9.03
N PRO A 135 9.40 -13.17 9.71
CA PRO A 135 9.13 -13.10 11.14
C PRO A 135 10.44 -12.96 11.92
N ARG A 136 10.44 -12.12 12.95
CA ARG A 136 11.53 -11.90 13.92
C ARG A 136 11.06 -12.26 15.33
N LYS A 137 11.98 -12.25 16.30
CA LYS A 137 11.66 -12.55 17.70
C LYS A 137 10.64 -11.58 18.31
N ASP A 138 10.63 -10.35 17.82
CA ASP A 138 9.89 -9.20 18.34
C ASP A 138 8.74 -8.73 17.42
N GLY A 139 8.52 -9.38 16.27
CA GLY A 139 7.48 -8.98 15.33
C GLY A 139 7.73 -9.51 13.93
N ILE A 140 7.32 -8.74 12.92
CA ILE A 140 7.46 -9.09 11.51
C ILE A 140 8.16 -7.92 10.82
N THR A 141 9.14 -8.23 9.98
CA THR A 141 9.79 -7.25 9.10
C THR A 141 9.46 -7.58 7.66
N SER A 142 8.86 -6.62 6.97
CA SER A 142 8.61 -6.68 5.52
C SER A 142 9.48 -5.67 4.79
N THR A 143 10.03 -6.06 3.65
CA THR A 143 10.89 -5.22 2.82
C THR A 143 10.22 -4.96 1.49
N TYR A 144 10.34 -3.73 1.01
CA TYR A 144 9.72 -3.26 -0.22
C TYR A 144 10.78 -2.59 -1.08
N ARG A 145 10.83 -2.92 -2.37
CA ARG A 145 11.85 -2.41 -3.29
C ARG A 145 11.20 -1.70 -4.47
N MET A 146 11.91 -0.69 -4.96
CA MET A 146 11.55 -0.04 -6.21
C MET A 146 11.84 -1.01 -7.36
N MET A 147 10.81 -1.33 -8.16
CA MET A 147 10.95 -2.30 -9.26
C MET A 147 10.98 -1.65 -10.65
N GLY A 148 10.82 -0.33 -10.71
CA GLY A 148 11.01 0.49 -11.91
C GLY A 148 11.36 1.93 -11.54
N SER A 149 12.19 2.57 -12.36
CA SER A 149 12.54 3.98 -12.23
C SER A 149 11.97 4.74 -13.42
N ASP A 150 11.03 5.63 -13.17
CA ASP A 150 10.72 6.67 -14.17
C ASP A 150 11.94 7.60 -14.30
N ASN A 151 12.27 8.02 -15.52
CA ASN A 151 13.34 8.98 -15.79
C ASN A 151 12.90 10.39 -15.36
N CYS A 152 12.82 10.60 -14.05
CA CYS A 152 12.49 11.87 -13.43
C CYS A 152 13.76 12.51 -12.88
N THR A 153 13.90 13.81 -13.06
CA THR A 153 14.89 14.59 -12.33
C THR A 153 14.40 14.77 -10.89
N PHE A 154 15.27 14.55 -9.93
CA PHE A 154 14.95 14.69 -8.51
C PHE A 154 16.14 15.20 -7.71
N ASP A 155 15.85 15.94 -6.64
CA ASP A 155 16.86 16.44 -5.71
C ASP A 155 17.14 15.43 -4.57
N ARG A 156 18.08 15.77 -3.68
CA ARG A 156 18.45 14.93 -2.53
C ARG A 156 17.35 14.85 -1.45
N THR A 157 16.35 15.70 -1.52
CA THR A 157 15.18 15.72 -0.63
C THR A 157 13.97 15.03 -1.23
N SER A 158 14.12 14.39 -2.41
CA SER A 158 13.07 13.58 -3.00
C SER A 158 13.12 12.15 -2.47
N PRO A 159 11.97 11.50 -2.25
CA PRO A 159 11.95 10.09 -1.88
C PRO A 159 12.39 9.18 -3.03
N ARG A 160 12.64 9.72 -4.24
CA ARG A 160 13.17 8.95 -5.38
C ARG A 160 14.61 8.46 -5.17
N LYS A 161 15.32 9.01 -4.19
CA LYS A 161 16.64 8.48 -3.76
C LYS A 161 16.54 7.14 -3.02
N LEU A 162 15.36 6.82 -2.48
CA LEU A 162 15.16 5.60 -1.71
C LEU A 162 15.14 4.40 -2.63
N VAL A 163 15.82 3.33 -2.23
CA VAL A 163 15.86 2.06 -2.97
C VAL A 163 15.04 0.97 -2.29
N GLU A 164 14.87 1.10 -0.97
CA GLU A 164 14.22 0.13 -0.12
C GLU A 164 13.41 0.82 0.98
N THR A 165 12.25 0.26 1.30
CA THR A 165 11.48 0.61 2.50
C THR A 165 11.34 -0.64 3.36
N ARG A 166 11.52 -0.51 4.67
CA ARG A 166 11.35 -1.57 5.66
C ARG A 166 10.20 -1.22 6.57
N VAL A 167 9.24 -2.13 6.68
CA VAL A 167 8.08 -1.96 7.54
C VAL A 167 8.13 -3.02 8.63
N PHE A 168 8.22 -2.56 9.87
CA PHE A 168 8.09 -3.37 11.08
C PHE A 168 6.64 -3.36 11.56
N SER A 169 6.14 -4.51 11.98
CA SER A 169 4.79 -4.63 12.56
C SER A 169 4.73 -5.80 13.53
N HIS A 170 3.90 -5.69 14.57
CA HIS A 170 3.48 -6.88 15.32
C HIS A 170 2.38 -7.61 14.55
N LYS A 171 2.31 -8.94 14.74
CA LYS A 171 1.27 -9.76 14.14
C LYS A 171 -0.11 -9.24 14.55
N LEU A 172 -0.98 -9.01 13.58
CA LEU A 172 -2.33 -8.57 13.84
C LEU A 172 -3.20 -9.76 14.25
N GLU A 173 -3.64 -9.77 15.50
CA GLU A 173 -4.60 -10.75 16.02
C GLU A 173 -5.83 -9.99 16.52
N LEU A 174 -6.85 -9.89 15.66
CA LEU A 174 -8.12 -9.26 15.96
C LEU A 174 -9.01 -10.20 16.75
N ASP A 175 -9.56 -9.73 17.86
CA ASP A 175 -10.62 -10.42 18.58
C ASP A 175 -11.99 -10.30 17.86
N ASN A 176 -13.00 -11.02 18.34
CA ASN A 176 -14.34 -11.00 17.75
C ASN A 176 -14.97 -9.60 17.67
N LYS A 177 -14.68 -8.70 18.63
CA LYS A 177 -15.22 -7.34 18.62
C LYS A 177 -14.49 -6.47 17.60
N GLN A 178 -13.17 -6.61 17.51
CA GLN A 178 -12.33 -5.93 16.54
C GLN A 178 -12.62 -6.38 15.10
N LEU A 179 -13.04 -7.63 14.90
CA LEU A 179 -13.51 -8.10 13.59
C LEU A 179 -14.83 -7.43 13.16
N LEU A 180 -15.70 -7.06 14.10
CA LEU A 180 -16.96 -6.37 13.80
C LEU A 180 -16.75 -4.88 13.51
N ALA A 181 -15.76 -4.25 14.16
CA ALA A 181 -15.42 -2.85 14.00
C ALA A 181 -13.89 -2.67 13.93
N PRO A 182 -13.26 -3.07 12.81
CA PRO A 182 -11.81 -2.97 12.69
C PRO A 182 -11.38 -1.51 12.66
N ARG A 183 -10.36 -1.18 13.46
CA ARG A 183 -9.75 0.15 13.51
C ARG A 183 -8.48 0.18 12.70
N ARG A 184 -8.24 1.30 12.01
CA ARG A 184 -7.03 1.49 11.24
C ARG A 184 -5.86 1.62 12.19
N GLN A 185 -4.75 0.96 11.86
CA GLN A 185 -3.50 1.16 12.58
C GLN A 185 -2.78 2.39 12.05
N CYS A 186 -1.92 2.97 12.89
CA CYS A 186 -1.08 4.10 12.56
C CYS A 186 0.33 3.61 12.23
N CYS A 187 1.16 4.51 11.70
CA CYS A 187 2.57 4.23 11.55
C CYS A 187 3.45 5.43 11.85
N ASP A 188 4.68 5.13 12.26
CA ASP A 188 5.74 6.11 12.47
C ASP A 188 6.86 5.89 11.46
N VAL A 189 7.41 6.99 10.96
CA VAL A 189 8.66 6.98 10.18
C VAL A 189 9.82 7.01 11.17
N LEU A 190 10.65 5.96 11.16
CA LEU A 190 11.76 5.79 12.09
C LEU A 190 13.06 6.41 11.53
N PRO A 191 13.98 6.84 12.41
CA PRO A 191 15.31 7.23 11.98
C PRO A 191 16.05 6.07 11.31
N SER A 192 16.42 6.25 10.04
CA SER A 192 17.18 5.25 9.29
C SER A 192 18.68 5.52 9.38
N LYS A 193 19.47 4.44 9.47
CA LYS A 193 20.94 4.50 9.42
C LYS A 193 21.49 4.69 8.00
N ALA A 194 20.66 4.43 6.97
CA ALA A 194 21.06 4.50 5.57
C ALA A 194 20.18 5.52 4.82
N ASP A 195 20.81 6.46 4.11
CA ASP A 195 20.12 7.56 3.41
C ASP A 195 19.20 7.09 2.27
N THR A 196 19.38 5.85 1.80
CA THR A 196 18.60 5.23 0.71
C THR A 196 17.54 4.24 1.22
N VAL A 197 17.40 4.07 2.55
CA VAL A 197 16.44 3.15 3.16
C VAL A 197 15.51 3.93 4.06
N MET A 198 14.21 3.72 3.91
CA MET A 198 13.21 4.24 4.84
C MET A 198 12.76 3.13 5.79
N GLU A 199 12.67 3.44 7.09
CA GLU A 199 12.18 2.51 8.10
C GLU A 199 10.85 3.02 8.67
N ILE A 200 9.87 2.14 8.77
CA ILE A 200 8.49 2.44 9.20
C ILE A 200 8.09 1.41 10.24
N ALA A 201 7.42 1.83 11.31
CA ALA A 201 6.77 0.93 12.26
C ALA A 201 5.27 1.11 12.24
N ILE A 202 4.51 0.03 12.04
CA ILE A 202 3.06 0.01 12.21
C ILE A 202 2.74 -0.31 13.67
N ARG A 203 1.83 0.46 14.25
CA ARG A 203 1.38 0.36 15.64
C ARG A 203 -0.10 0.71 15.79
N GLU A 204 -0.65 0.48 16.96
CA GLU A 204 -1.94 1.07 17.31
C GLU A 204 -1.84 2.60 17.33
N CYS A 205 -2.92 3.25 16.92
CA CYS A 205 -3.03 4.70 17.00
C CYS A 205 -3.18 5.15 18.46
N GLY A 206 -2.55 6.26 18.81
CA GLY A 206 -2.82 6.97 20.06
C GLY A 206 -4.14 7.75 19.99
N ASP A 207 -4.70 8.06 21.16
CA ASP A 207 -6.04 8.66 21.26
C ASP A 207 -6.17 10.03 20.55
N GLU A 208 -5.06 10.76 20.42
CA GLU A 208 -5.01 12.10 19.80
C GLU A 208 -4.78 12.06 18.27
N GLU A 209 -4.55 10.90 17.69
CA GLU A 209 -4.31 10.79 16.25
C GLU A 209 -5.63 10.82 15.49
N LEU A 210 -5.73 11.66 14.45
CA LEU A 210 -6.96 11.78 13.63
C LEU A 210 -7.43 10.44 13.05
N ILE A 211 -6.49 9.52 12.78
CA ILE A 211 -6.79 8.16 12.29
C ILE A 211 -7.51 7.33 13.36
N TYR A 212 -7.26 7.55 14.64
CA TYR A 212 -7.94 6.84 15.74
C TYR A 212 -9.42 7.21 15.83
N MET A 213 -9.77 8.44 15.46
CA MET A 213 -11.14 8.97 15.54
C MET A 213 -12.07 8.50 14.41
N HIS A 214 -11.54 7.78 13.41
CA HIS A 214 -12.26 7.39 12.18
C HIS A 214 -12.17 5.90 11.84
#